data_AF-A0A4Q4B6Q1-F1
#
_entry.id   AF-A0A4Q4B6Q1-F1
#
_cell.length_a   1.000
_cell.length_b   1.000
_cell.length_c   1.000
_cell.angle_alpha   90.00
_cell.angle_beta   90.00
_cell.angle_gamma   90.00
#
_symmetry.space_group_name_H-M   'P 1'
#
loop_
_entity.id
_entity.type
_entity.pdbx_description
1 polymer ?
#
loop_
_entity_poly.entity_id
_entity_poly.type
_entity_poly.pdbx_seq_one_letter_code
_entity_poly.pdbx_strand_id
1 'polypeptide(L)'
;MKLVSPSFNVCEEILDYLNLFEKTNSITEKKIIDAIDKTPFYVKKALNFLTYVGVIEIIGNHLSLKQAYKDHLINGGTIEGVIKISITNNSVFRDYNRILNNGKNQKQSATYVISTLKLDIDSSKFISVMNSWAKYLEKEDRATAKTKTESKKMSFMWVDEMGNLMYDEKKHTDFIIDQVKKDNKSLGEGLIFVDPDRINQLQKIGKDKFDLSKLIRKCEELNIAYSTKSYFSVGMLTRAITDHIPPIFNKKSFSEVAGGYGTKSFKDSMIHLDKSSRKIADSFLHTHIRRKETLPTRTQVNFSSDLDVLLGEIIRILN
;
A
#
# COMPACT_ATOMS: atom_id res chain seq x y z
N MET A 1 15.05 29.08 16.85
CA MET A 1 15.31 28.04 15.82
C MET A 1 14.92 28.60 14.46
N LYS A 2 15.78 28.51 13.44
CA LYS A 2 15.56 29.21 12.16
C LYS A 2 14.63 28.39 11.25
N LEU A 3 13.58 29.02 10.74
CA LEU A 3 12.72 28.45 9.71
C LEU A 3 13.54 28.27 8.42
N VAL A 4 13.63 27.04 7.90
CA VAL A 4 14.48 26.70 6.75
C VAL A 4 13.75 25.81 5.75
N SER A 5 14.06 25.99 4.46
CA SER A 5 13.72 25.05 3.39
C SER A 5 14.92 24.14 3.13
N PRO A 6 14.87 22.85 3.50
CA PRO A 6 15.96 21.90 3.28
C PRO A 6 15.93 21.35 1.84
N SER A 7 16.94 20.54 1.48
CA SER A 7 16.75 19.57 0.40
C SER A 7 16.00 18.38 0.97
N PHE A 8 14.76 18.15 0.53
CA PHE A 8 13.94 17.07 1.08
C PHE A 8 14.48 15.68 0.80
N ASN A 9 15.15 15.46 -0.33
CA ASN A 9 15.84 14.19 -0.59
C ASN A 9 16.94 13.93 0.45
N VAL A 10 17.64 14.98 0.92
CA VAL A 10 18.64 14.85 1.99
C VAL A 10 17.96 14.56 3.33
N CYS A 11 16.77 15.12 3.58
CA CYS A 11 15.97 14.74 4.75
C CYS A 11 15.58 13.26 4.69
N GLU A 12 15.12 12.76 3.53
CA GLU A 12 14.77 11.36 3.32
C GLU A 12 15.98 10.44 3.58
N GLU A 13 17.14 10.73 2.97
CA GLU A 13 18.40 10.00 3.17
C GLU A 13 18.83 9.95 4.66
N ILE A 14 18.68 11.07 5.39
CA ILE A 14 18.97 11.11 6.84
C ILE A 14 18.03 10.19 7.61
N LEU A 15 16.74 10.22 7.32
CA LEU A 15 15.74 9.42 8.03
C LEU A 15 15.89 7.93 7.70
N ASP A 16 16.24 7.58 6.46
CA ASP A 16 16.62 6.21 6.05
C ASP A 16 17.79 5.72 6.89
N TYR A 17 18.85 6.53 7.01
CA TYR A 17 20.02 6.21 7.81
C TYR A 17 19.64 6.02 9.29
N LEU A 18 18.88 6.94 9.88
CA LEU A 18 18.45 6.83 11.28
C LEU A 18 17.59 5.59 11.54
N ASN A 19 16.71 5.24 10.60
CA ASN A 19 15.83 4.07 10.68
C ASN A 19 16.63 2.75 10.57
N LEU A 20 17.60 2.68 9.65
CA LEU A 20 18.44 1.49 9.46
C LEU A 20 19.37 1.22 10.65
N PHE A 21 19.92 2.27 11.24
CA PHE A 21 20.94 2.17 12.29
C PHE A 21 20.40 2.44 13.70
N GLU A 22 19.08 2.41 13.88
CA GLU A 22 18.41 2.75 15.14
C GLU A 22 18.91 1.93 16.34
N LYS A 23 19.25 0.64 16.11
CA LYS A 23 19.78 -0.27 17.15
C LYS A 23 21.19 0.08 17.61
N THR A 24 21.86 1.01 16.93
CA THR A 24 23.17 1.50 17.33
C THR A 24 22.99 2.74 18.20
N ASN A 25 23.29 2.65 19.50
CA ASN A 25 23.16 3.73 20.48
C ASN A 25 24.10 4.94 20.24
N SER A 26 24.62 5.16 19.03
CA SER A 26 25.67 6.16 18.79
C SER A 26 25.60 6.88 17.44
N ILE A 27 24.40 7.23 16.94
CA ILE A 27 24.31 8.10 15.76
C ILE A 27 24.56 9.56 16.18
N THR A 28 25.53 10.21 15.53
CA THR A 28 25.91 11.60 15.78
C THR A 28 25.85 12.39 14.48
N GLU A 29 25.78 13.72 14.55
CA GLU A 29 25.80 14.58 13.35
C GLU A 29 27.01 14.28 12.45
N LYS A 30 28.20 14.10 13.04
CA LYS A 30 29.42 13.78 12.30
C LYS A 30 29.27 12.48 11.49
N LYS A 31 28.73 11.42 12.10
CA LYS A 31 28.50 10.15 11.41
C LYS A 31 27.50 10.28 10.26
N ILE A 32 26.47 11.10 10.42
CA ILE A 32 25.50 11.35 9.34
C ILE A 32 26.17 12.12 8.19
N ILE A 33 26.98 13.14 8.50
CA ILE A 33 27.75 13.88 7.49
C ILE A 33 28.69 12.95 6.74
N ASP A 34 29.38 12.05 7.44
CA ASP A 34 30.32 11.10 6.82
C ASP A 34 29.60 10.01 5.99
N ALA A 35 28.35 9.68 6.34
CA ALA A 35 27.57 8.63 5.68
C ALA A 35 26.77 9.11 4.46
N ILE A 36 26.38 10.38 4.44
CA ILE A 36 25.55 10.94 3.38
C ILE A 36 26.45 11.66 2.38
N ASP A 37 26.37 11.26 1.10
CA ASP A 37 27.14 11.84 0.00
C ASP A 37 26.61 13.24 -0.39
N LYS A 38 26.71 14.18 0.56
CA LYS A 38 26.28 15.57 0.47
C LYS A 38 27.19 16.46 1.29
N THR A 39 27.26 17.74 0.95
CA THR A 39 28.09 18.67 1.72
C THR A 39 27.54 18.84 3.15
N PRO A 40 28.42 19.11 4.14
CA PRO A 40 28.00 19.34 5.53
C PRO A 40 26.93 20.43 5.67
N PHE A 41 26.94 21.41 4.76
CA PHE A 41 25.94 22.47 4.71
C PHE A 41 24.51 21.93 4.49
N TYR A 42 24.32 21.03 3.51
CA TYR A 42 23.01 20.46 3.22
C TYR A 42 22.51 19.54 4.34
N VAL A 43 23.41 18.72 4.89
CA VAL A 43 23.09 17.82 6.01
C VAL A 43 22.67 18.62 7.24
N LYS A 44 23.43 19.65 7.63
CA LYS A 44 23.08 20.55 8.74
C LYS A 44 21.74 21.24 8.52
N LYS A 45 21.46 21.70 7.30
CA LYS A 45 20.19 22.34 6.97
C LYS A 45 19.01 21.37 7.10
N ALA A 46 19.19 20.13 6.66
CA ALA A 46 18.19 19.07 6.78
C ALA A 46 17.97 18.63 8.23
N LEU A 47 19.03 18.47 9.04
CA LEU A 47 18.92 18.18 10.48
C LEU A 47 18.19 19.29 11.22
N ASN A 48 18.55 20.56 10.98
CA ASN A 48 17.86 21.71 11.57
C ASN A 48 16.37 21.71 11.22
N PHE A 49 16.01 21.39 9.97
CA PHE A 49 14.63 21.23 9.57
C PHE A 49 13.94 20.08 10.33
N LEU A 50 14.50 18.88 10.31
CA LEU A 50 13.90 17.69 10.93
C LEU A 50 13.70 17.87 12.44
N THR A 51 14.64 18.52 13.13
CA THR A 51 14.49 18.88 14.54
C THR A 51 13.39 19.94 14.71
N TYR A 52 13.32 20.93 13.81
CA TYR A 52 12.31 22.00 13.86
C TYR A 52 10.88 21.48 13.67
N VAL A 53 10.67 20.57 12.72
CA VAL A 53 9.38 19.90 12.52
C VAL A 53 9.16 18.74 13.50
N GLY A 54 10.11 18.52 14.42
CA GLY A 54 9.98 17.60 15.53
C GLY A 54 10.06 16.12 15.15
N VAL A 55 10.62 15.78 13.98
CA VAL A 55 10.81 14.40 13.52
C VAL A 55 11.90 13.69 14.32
N ILE A 56 12.98 14.41 14.59
CA ILE A 56 14.14 13.90 15.33
C ILE A 56 14.32 14.67 16.63
N GLU A 57 15.00 14.04 17.57
CA GLU A 57 15.43 14.64 18.82
C GLU A 57 16.94 14.50 19.01
N ILE A 58 17.50 15.45 19.76
CA ILE A 58 18.91 15.51 20.10
C ILE A 58 19.03 15.24 21.59
N ILE A 59 19.60 14.10 21.96
CA ILE A 59 19.86 13.71 23.35
C ILE A 59 21.38 13.72 23.55
N GLY A 60 21.90 14.79 24.16
CA GLY A 60 23.34 15.02 24.20
C GLY A 60 23.90 15.25 22.80
N ASN A 61 24.84 14.40 22.36
CA ASN A 61 25.37 14.41 20.99
C ASN A 61 24.71 13.38 20.07
N HIS A 62 23.65 12.72 20.53
CA HIS A 62 22.99 11.64 19.82
C HIS A 62 21.71 12.11 19.12
N LEU A 63 21.53 11.62 17.90
CA LEU A 63 20.36 11.87 17.08
C LEU A 63 19.48 10.63 17.05
N SER A 64 18.18 10.80 17.31
CA SER A 64 17.20 9.72 17.19
C SER A 64 15.91 10.20 16.56
N LEU A 65 15.21 9.28 15.90
CA LEU A 65 13.81 9.48 15.51
C LEU A 65 12.94 9.56 16.76
N LYS A 66 11.94 10.44 16.79
CA LYS A 66 10.96 10.38 17.90
C LYS A 66 10.10 9.13 17.79
N GLN A 67 9.67 8.61 18.94
CA GLN A 67 8.90 7.37 19.02
C GLN A 67 7.68 7.34 18.11
N ALA A 68 6.88 8.41 18.07
CA ALA A 68 5.70 8.50 17.22
C ALA A 68 5.99 8.26 15.72
N TYR A 69 7.18 8.64 15.24
CA TYR A 69 7.57 8.41 13.84
C TYR A 69 8.23 7.05 13.64
N LYS A 70 8.88 6.49 14.67
CA LYS A 70 9.29 5.08 14.66
C LYS A 70 8.08 4.17 14.52
N ASP A 71 7.06 4.41 15.33
CA ASP A 71 5.81 3.66 15.28
C ASP A 71 5.15 3.82 13.90
N HIS A 72 5.18 5.02 13.31
CA HIS A 72 4.69 5.23 11.95
C HIS A 72 5.42 4.35 10.92
N LEU A 73 6.77 4.29 10.97
CA LEU A 73 7.57 3.47 10.05
C LEU A 73 7.38 1.96 10.29
N ILE A 74 7.33 1.52 11.55
CA ILE A 74 7.07 0.13 11.93
C ILE A 74 5.70 -0.33 11.42
N ASN A 75 4.70 0.55 11.45
CA ASN A 75 3.35 0.30 10.95
C ASN A 75 3.22 0.45 9.41
N GLY A 76 4.33 0.37 8.67
CA GLY A 76 4.34 0.42 7.21
C GLY A 76 4.26 1.83 6.60
N GLY A 77 4.38 2.87 7.42
CA GLY A 77 4.51 4.25 6.96
C GLY A 77 5.82 4.48 6.22
N THR A 78 5.84 5.48 5.33
CA THR A 78 7.04 5.84 4.56
C THR A 78 7.78 7.00 5.21
N ILE A 79 9.07 7.12 4.92
CA ILE A 79 9.89 8.28 5.35
C ILE A 79 9.36 9.59 4.78
N GLU A 80 8.94 9.57 3.51
CA GLU A 80 8.23 10.69 2.90
C GLU A 80 6.96 11.04 3.71
N GLY A 81 6.20 10.03 4.14
CA GLY A 81 5.05 10.17 5.03
C GLY A 81 5.39 10.85 6.34
N VAL A 82 6.50 10.48 6.99
CA VAL A 82 7.00 11.14 8.21
C VAL A 82 7.23 12.64 7.97
N ILE A 83 7.91 13.00 6.87
CA ILE A 83 8.17 14.40 6.54
C ILE A 83 6.85 15.14 6.25
N LYS A 84 5.95 14.55 5.46
CA LYS A 84 4.64 15.14 5.14
C LYS A 84 3.78 15.37 6.40
N ILE A 85 3.71 14.38 7.30
CA ILE A 85 2.98 14.47 8.58
C ILE A 85 3.58 15.58 9.46
N SER A 86 4.90 15.65 9.55
CA SER A 86 5.56 16.66 10.39
C SER A 86 5.39 18.09 9.87
N ILE A 87 5.42 18.31 8.55
CA ILE A 87 5.11 19.61 7.93
C ILE A 87 3.65 19.98 8.17
N THR A 88 2.70 19.06 7.91
CA THR A 88 1.26 19.34 8.04
C THR A 88 0.83 19.61 9.48
N ASN A 89 1.51 18.98 10.45
CA ASN A 89 1.26 19.24 11.88
C ASN A 89 2.03 20.45 12.43
N ASN A 90 2.96 21.04 11.68
CA ASN A 90 3.70 22.21 12.12
C ASN A 90 2.78 23.44 12.26
N SER A 91 2.79 24.07 13.43
CA SER A 91 1.89 25.20 13.75
C SER A 91 2.08 26.39 12.81
N VAL A 92 3.32 26.73 12.46
CA VAL A 92 3.63 27.87 11.57
C VAL A 92 3.05 27.63 10.18
N PHE A 93 3.23 26.42 9.64
CA PHE A 93 2.70 26.06 8.34
C PHE A 93 1.16 26.01 8.34
N ARG A 94 0.55 25.48 9.41
CA ARG A 94 -0.92 25.44 9.57
C ARG A 94 -1.53 26.84 9.66
N ASP A 95 -0.96 27.72 10.48
CA ASP A 95 -1.48 29.07 10.65
C ASP A 95 -1.39 29.87 9.35
N TYR A 96 -0.27 29.76 8.63
CA TYR A 96 -0.09 30.40 7.32
C TYR A 96 -1.17 29.96 6.32
N ASN A 97 -1.36 28.65 6.15
CA ASN A 97 -2.34 28.13 5.19
C ASN A 97 -3.78 28.40 5.62
N ARG A 98 -4.09 28.40 6.93
CA ARG A 98 -5.42 28.79 7.43
C ARG A 98 -5.77 30.22 7.00
N ILE A 99 -4.83 31.15 7.13
CA ILE A 99 -5.07 32.56 6.79
C ILE A 99 -5.17 32.75 5.27
N LEU A 100 -4.33 32.05 4.51
CA LEU A 100 -4.38 32.02 3.04
C LEU A 100 -5.74 31.52 2.54
N ASN A 101 -6.24 30.42 3.12
CA ASN A 101 -7.55 29.84 2.78
C ASN A 101 -8.74 30.73 3.17
N ASN A 102 -8.55 31.62 4.14
CA ASN A 102 -9.55 32.64 4.51
C ASN A 102 -9.53 33.86 3.55
N GLY A 103 -8.91 33.74 2.38
CA GLY A 103 -8.93 34.74 1.30
C GLY A 103 -7.88 35.84 1.40
N LYS A 104 -6.90 35.74 2.33
CA LYS A 104 -5.75 36.65 2.36
C LYS A 104 -4.71 36.24 1.32
N ASN A 105 -3.94 37.19 0.82
CA ASN A 105 -2.82 36.86 -0.08
C ASN A 105 -1.58 36.35 0.71
N GLN A 106 -0.57 35.84 -0.01
CA GLN A 106 0.64 35.29 0.60
C GLN A 106 1.38 36.29 1.50
N LYS A 107 1.48 37.56 1.07
CA LYS A 107 2.17 38.62 1.83
C LYS A 107 1.43 38.94 3.13
N GLN A 108 0.12 39.14 3.07
CA GLN A 108 -0.73 39.37 4.25
C GLN A 108 -0.66 38.21 5.23
N SER A 109 -0.75 36.97 4.72
CA SER A 109 -0.67 35.75 5.53
C SER A 109 0.69 35.63 6.22
N ALA A 110 1.78 35.87 5.49
CA ALA A 110 3.13 35.85 6.03
C ALA A 110 3.34 36.92 7.11
N THR A 111 2.95 38.18 6.85
CA THR A 111 3.07 39.27 7.83
C THR A 111 2.32 38.95 9.12
N TYR A 112 1.11 38.40 9.03
CA TYR A 112 0.33 38.02 10.20
C TYR A 112 1.00 36.92 11.03
N VAL A 113 1.47 35.84 10.39
CA VAL A 113 2.09 34.72 11.12
C VAL A 113 3.42 35.16 11.75
N ILE A 114 4.23 35.91 11.01
CA ILE A 114 5.52 36.44 11.50
C ILE A 114 5.31 37.31 12.74
N SER A 115 4.34 38.22 12.72
CA SER A 115 4.07 39.11 13.85
C SER A 115 3.48 38.37 15.05
N THR A 116 2.52 37.47 14.79
CA THR A 116 1.82 36.70 15.85
C THR A 116 2.77 35.76 16.59
N LEU A 117 3.67 35.10 15.85
CA LEU A 117 4.61 34.13 16.42
C LEU A 117 6.00 34.73 16.70
N LYS A 118 6.17 36.04 16.52
CA LYS A 118 7.43 36.79 16.74
C LYS A 118 8.63 36.14 16.03
N LEU A 119 8.46 35.78 14.77
CA LEU A 119 9.49 35.10 13.99
C LEU A 119 10.52 36.10 13.46
N ASP A 120 11.81 35.79 13.63
CA ASP A 120 12.92 36.57 13.08
C ASP A 120 13.21 36.15 11.62
N ILE A 121 12.33 36.56 10.70
CA ILE A 121 12.43 36.27 9.27
C ILE A 121 11.63 37.31 8.46
N ASP A 122 12.15 37.72 7.30
CA ASP A 122 11.42 38.59 6.39
C ASP A 122 10.30 37.85 5.65
N SER A 123 9.27 38.58 5.24
CA SER A 123 8.09 37.98 4.60
C SER A 123 8.42 37.25 3.29
N SER A 124 9.38 37.74 2.50
CA SER A 124 9.74 37.12 1.21
C SER A 124 10.38 35.74 1.43
N LYS A 125 11.32 35.66 2.37
CA LYS A 125 11.97 34.40 2.73
C LYS A 125 11.00 33.43 3.41
N PHE A 126 10.10 33.92 4.25
CA PHE A 126 9.05 33.11 4.85
C PHE A 126 8.16 32.45 3.78
N ILE A 127 7.66 33.25 2.83
CA ILE A 127 6.81 32.76 1.72
C ILE A 127 7.57 31.72 0.89
N SER A 128 8.86 31.97 0.60
CA SER A 128 9.71 31.01 -0.12
C SER A 128 9.80 29.65 0.61
N VAL A 129 9.97 29.65 1.94
CA VAL A 129 9.97 28.41 2.72
C VAL A 129 8.60 27.72 2.68
N MET A 130 7.50 28.46 2.90
CA MET A 130 6.15 27.90 2.86
C MET A 130 5.83 27.28 1.49
N ASN A 131 6.18 27.96 0.39
CA ASN A 131 5.98 27.45 -0.96
C ASN A 131 6.84 26.21 -1.23
N SER A 132 8.07 26.17 -0.72
CA SER A 132 8.92 24.99 -0.81
C SER A 132 8.31 23.79 -0.08
N TRP A 133 7.71 24.01 1.09
CA TRP A 133 7.04 22.95 1.86
C TRP A 133 5.75 22.51 1.17
N ALA A 134 4.91 23.45 0.72
CA ALA A 134 3.69 23.16 -0.04
C ALA A 134 4.01 22.34 -1.30
N LYS A 135 5.02 22.74 -2.08
CA LYS A 135 5.47 22.00 -3.27
C LYS A 135 5.92 20.57 -2.95
N TYR A 136 6.51 20.32 -1.78
CA TYR A 136 6.88 18.98 -1.36
C TYR A 136 5.66 18.16 -0.92
N LEU A 137 4.68 18.78 -0.25
CA LEU A 137 3.41 18.12 0.06
C LEU A 137 2.63 17.76 -1.21
N GLU A 138 2.62 18.65 -2.20
CA GLU A 138 2.00 18.49 -3.52
C GLU A 138 2.77 17.55 -4.45
N LYS A 139 3.96 17.10 -4.05
CA LYS A 139 4.69 16.02 -4.72
C LYS A 139 3.94 14.72 -4.42
N GLU A 140 2.78 14.54 -5.05
CA GLU A 140 2.25 13.21 -5.34
C GLU A 140 2.82 12.77 -6.70
N ASP A 141 3.64 11.72 -6.66
CA ASP A 141 3.60 10.64 -7.63
C ASP A 141 3.80 10.99 -9.12
N ARG A 142 4.99 11.53 -9.46
CA ARG A 142 5.49 11.46 -10.85
C ARG A 142 5.72 10.03 -11.38
N ALA A 143 5.60 9.00 -10.54
CA ALA A 143 5.57 7.60 -10.96
C ALA A 143 4.14 7.07 -11.23
N THR A 144 3.10 7.83 -10.91
CA THR A 144 1.69 7.38 -10.92
C THR A 144 0.74 8.43 -11.48
N ALA A 145 1.24 9.32 -12.36
CA ALA A 145 0.43 10.27 -13.13
C ALA A 145 -0.36 9.58 -14.27
N LYS A 146 -1.40 8.83 -13.87
CA LYS A 146 -2.65 8.47 -14.55
C LYS A 146 -3.42 7.75 -13.44
N THR A 147 -4.15 8.41 -12.56
CA THR A 147 -5.47 9.01 -12.81
C THR A 147 -5.82 9.91 -11.63
N LYS A 148 -6.33 11.12 -11.88
CA LYS A 148 -7.04 11.91 -10.86
C LYS A 148 -8.40 11.27 -10.62
N THR A 149 -8.77 11.03 -9.36
CA THR A 149 -9.99 11.55 -8.72
C THR A 149 -9.89 11.37 -7.20
N GLU A 150 -10.22 12.42 -6.46
CA GLU A 150 -10.14 12.55 -5.00
C GLU A 150 -11.18 11.73 -4.23
N SER A 151 -10.81 11.44 -2.97
CA SER A 151 -11.66 11.37 -1.77
C SER A 151 -12.29 10.03 -1.34
N LYS A 152 -11.51 9.24 -0.59
CA LYS A 152 -11.71 8.95 0.85
C LYS A 152 -10.61 8.00 1.31
N LYS A 153 -9.93 8.33 2.41
CA LYS A 153 -9.14 7.37 3.19
C LYS A 153 -10.09 6.23 3.61
N MET A 154 -10.10 5.12 2.88
CA MET A 154 -10.81 3.91 3.27
C MET A 154 -9.81 2.98 3.92
N SER A 155 -9.64 3.12 5.24
CA SER A 155 -8.90 2.11 6.00
C SER A 155 -9.81 0.88 6.09
N PHE A 156 -9.59 -0.08 5.20
CA PHE A 156 -10.22 -1.40 5.26
C PHE A 156 -9.74 -2.21 6.46
N MET A 157 -8.86 -1.64 7.29
CA MET A 157 -8.30 -2.27 8.47
C MET A 157 -8.52 -1.34 9.66
N TRP A 158 -8.95 -1.89 10.79
CA TRP A 158 -9.00 -1.22 12.09
C TRP A 158 -8.43 -2.13 13.17
N VAL A 159 -8.20 -1.60 14.37
CA VAL A 159 -7.80 -2.40 15.53
C VAL A 159 -8.99 -2.43 16.49
N ASP A 160 -9.42 -3.60 16.93
CA ASP A 160 -10.50 -3.71 17.90
C ASP A 160 -10.05 -3.29 19.31
N GLU A 161 -10.98 -3.26 20.26
CA GLU A 161 -10.72 -2.87 21.66
C GLU A 161 -9.72 -3.81 22.36
N MET A 162 -9.47 -5.00 21.80
CA MET A 162 -8.53 -6.00 22.30
C MET A 162 -7.15 -5.92 21.62
N GLY A 163 -6.95 -4.99 20.68
CA GLY A 163 -5.69 -4.84 19.95
C GLY A 163 -5.55 -5.76 18.73
N ASN A 164 -6.60 -6.46 18.30
CA ASN A 164 -6.55 -7.30 17.11
C ASN A 164 -6.74 -6.47 15.84
N LEU A 165 -5.92 -6.73 14.83
CA LEU A 165 -6.05 -6.12 13.51
C LEU A 165 -7.23 -6.75 12.78
N MET A 166 -8.30 -5.98 12.66
CA MET A 166 -9.55 -6.35 12.00
C MET A 166 -9.56 -5.82 10.57
N TYR A 167 -10.10 -6.60 9.65
CA TYR A 167 -10.20 -6.25 8.24
C TYR A 167 -11.67 -6.25 7.80
N ASP A 168 -12.13 -5.10 7.31
CA ASP A 168 -13.44 -4.89 6.71
C ASP A 168 -13.43 -5.36 5.26
N GLU A 169 -13.56 -6.67 5.08
CA GLU A 169 -13.59 -7.23 3.74
C GLU A 169 -14.71 -6.64 2.90
N LYS A 170 -15.89 -6.41 3.50
CA LYS A 170 -17.03 -5.87 2.78
C LYS A 170 -16.74 -4.45 2.26
N LYS A 171 -16.19 -3.56 3.09
CA LYS A 171 -15.79 -2.22 2.61
C LYS A 171 -14.70 -2.27 1.56
N HIS A 172 -13.78 -3.22 1.63
CA HIS A 172 -12.72 -3.34 0.62
C HIS A 172 -13.28 -3.81 -0.72
N THR A 173 -14.11 -4.84 -0.70
CA THR A 173 -14.81 -5.34 -1.89
C THR A 173 -15.70 -4.25 -2.49
N ASP A 174 -16.49 -3.55 -1.68
CA ASP A 174 -17.35 -2.45 -2.14
C ASP A 174 -16.53 -1.29 -2.74
N PHE A 175 -15.36 -0.98 -2.18
CA PHE A 175 -14.46 0.02 -2.75
C PHE A 175 -13.87 -0.41 -4.10
N ILE A 176 -13.42 -1.66 -4.21
CA ILE A 176 -12.92 -2.19 -5.48
C ILE A 176 -14.03 -2.11 -6.54
N ILE A 177 -15.25 -2.49 -6.20
CA ILE A 177 -16.41 -2.41 -7.10
C ILE A 177 -16.74 -0.96 -7.48
N ASP A 178 -16.68 -0.01 -6.53
CA ASP A 178 -16.96 1.41 -6.79
C ASP A 178 -15.88 2.06 -7.67
N GLN A 179 -14.60 1.68 -7.49
CA GLN A 179 -13.50 2.10 -8.37
C GLN A 179 -13.66 1.51 -9.78
N VAL A 180 -14.03 0.24 -9.89
CA VAL A 180 -14.30 -0.43 -11.18
C VAL A 180 -15.44 0.26 -11.94
N LYS A 181 -16.49 0.71 -11.24
CA LYS A 181 -17.60 1.45 -11.85
C LYS A 181 -17.25 2.88 -12.23
N LYS A 182 -16.41 3.57 -11.45
CA LYS A 182 -16.03 4.97 -11.69
C LYS A 182 -15.10 5.16 -12.87
N ASP A 183 -14.21 4.22 -13.13
CA ASP A 183 -13.14 4.46 -14.10
C ASP A 183 -13.53 4.27 -15.57
N ASN A 184 -14.67 3.63 -15.90
CA ASN A 184 -15.19 3.39 -17.28
C ASN A 184 -14.14 2.96 -18.34
N LYS A 185 -12.94 2.57 -17.90
CA LYS A 185 -11.86 1.96 -18.64
C LYS A 185 -11.96 0.49 -18.29
N SER A 186 -12.07 -0.35 -19.31
CA SER A 186 -11.90 -1.80 -19.18
C SER A 186 -10.76 -2.05 -18.20
N LEU A 187 -11.07 -2.76 -17.12
CA LEU A 187 -10.13 -3.27 -16.12
C LEU A 187 -8.75 -3.42 -16.75
N GLY A 188 -7.83 -2.49 -16.45
CA GLY A 188 -6.43 -2.74 -16.76
C GLY A 188 -6.13 -4.07 -16.10
N GLU A 189 -5.58 -5.02 -16.85
CA GLU A 189 -5.33 -6.45 -16.51
C GLU A 189 -4.43 -6.64 -15.28
N GLY A 190 -4.27 -5.62 -14.43
CA GLY A 190 -3.29 -5.36 -13.38
C GLY A 190 -3.66 -5.78 -11.96
N LEU A 191 -4.94 -5.67 -11.57
CA LEU A 191 -5.32 -5.59 -10.15
C LEU A 191 -6.39 -6.59 -9.70
N ILE A 192 -7.12 -7.18 -10.64
CA ILE A 192 -8.20 -8.13 -10.36
C ILE A 192 -7.81 -9.50 -10.88
N PHE A 193 -7.99 -10.52 -10.06
CA PHE A 193 -7.70 -11.92 -10.41
C PHE A 193 -8.97 -12.67 -10.82
N VAL A 194 -10.06 -12.47 -10.09
CA VAL A 194 -11.40 -13.01 -10.35
C VAL A 194 -12.31 -11.84 -10.67
N ASP A 195 -12.97 -11.88 -11.82
CA ASP A 195 -13.92 -10.86 -12.23
C ASP A 195 -15.05 -10.70 -11.18
N PRO A 196 -15.31 -9.47 -10.67
CA PRO A 196 -16.40 -9.21 -9.73
C PRO A 196 -17.77 -9.69 -10.24
N ASP A 197 -18.00 -9.68 -11.55
CA ASP A 197 -19.25 -10.19 -12.12
C ASP A 197 -19.40 -11.71 -11.97
N ARG A 198 -18.30 -12.48 -11.98
CA ARG A 198 -18.34 -13.90 -11.61
C ARG A 198 -18.76 -14.08 -10.16
N ILE A 199 -18.19 -13.29 -9.24
CA ILE A 199 -18.52 -13.35 -7.82
C ILE A 199 -20.01 -13.00 -7.60
N ASN A 200 -20.49 -11.93 -8.25
CA ASN A 200 -21.90 -11.53 -8.20
C ASN A 200 -22.84 -12.61 -8.75
N GLN A 201 -22.44 -13.31 -9.82
CA GLN A 201 -23.21 -14.43 -10.36
C GLN A 201 -23.24 -15.60 -9.38
N LEU A 202 -22.12 -15.95 -8.77
CA LEU A 202 -22.05 -17.01 -7.73
C LEU A 202 -22.93 -16.69 -6.52
N GLN A 203 -22.98 -15.43 -6.09
CA GLN A 203 -23.83 -14.98 -4.97
C GLN A 203 -25.33 -15.10 -5.25
N LYS A 204 -25.74 -15.07 -6.53
CA LYS A 204 -27.15 -15.20 -6.93
C LYS A 204 -27.63 -16.65 -7.02
N ILE A 205 -26.72 -17.62 -7.01
CA ILE A 205 -27.06 -19.04 -7.04
C ILE A 205 -27.68 -19.41 -5.69
N GLY A 206 -28.88 -20.02 -5.74
CA GLY A 206 -29.57 -20.51 -4.54
C GLY A 206 -28.78 -21.58 -3.79
N LYS A 207 -29.01 -21.70 -2.49
CA LYS A 207 -28.29 -22.64 -1.62
C LYS A 207 -28.82 -24.08 -1.67
N ASP A 208 -29.71 -24.39 -2.61
CA ASP A 208 -30.49 -25.62 -2.61
C ASP A 208 -29.65 -26.87 -2.96
N LYS A 209 -28.57 -26.70 -3.73
CA LYS A 209 -27.66 -27.78 -4.13
C LYS A 209 -26.30 -27.71 -3.43
N PHE A 210 -25.71 -26.52 -3.38
CA PHE A 210 -24.40 -26.29 -2.79
C PHE A 210 -24.37 -24.94 -2.06
N ASP A 211 -23.76 -24.91 -0.88
CA ASP A 211 -23.42 -23.65 -0.22
C ASP A 211 -22.09 -23.12 -0.78
N LEU A 212 -22.18 -22.10 -1.62
CA LEU A 212 -21.02 -21.48 -2.27
C LEU A 212 -20.31 -20.42 -1.41
N SER A 213 -20.76 -20.19 -0.17
CA SER A 213 -20.21 -19.13 0.70
C SER A 213 -18.69 -19.22 0.85
N LYS A 214 -18.15 -20.45 0.97
CA LYS A 214 -16.71 -20.69 1.09
C LYS A 214 -15.95 -20.46 -0.22
N LEU A 215 -16.55 -20.78 -1.37
CA LEU A 215 -15.95 -20.51 -2.69
C LEU A 215 -15.89 -19.01 -2.95
N ILE A 216 -17.01 -18.31 -2.73
CA ILE A 216 -17.14 -16.86 -2.88
C ILE A 216 -16.08 -16.15 -2.03
N ARG A 217 -16.00 -16.49 -0.74
CA ARG A 217 -15.02 -15.91 0.18
C ARG A 217 -13.57 -16.12 -0.30
N LYS A 218 -13.24 -17.31 -0.80
CA LYS A 218 -11.90 -17.56 -1.37
C LYS A 218 -11.61 -16.73 -2.61
N CYS A 219 -12.61 -16.48 -3.47
CA CYS A 219 -12.45 -15.62 -4.65
C CYS A 219 -12.22 -14.15 -4.24
N GLU A 220 -12.92 -13.67 -3.22
CA GLU A 220 -12.73 -12.32 -2.66
C GLU A 220 -11.32 -12.18 -2.05
N GLU A 221 -10.91 -13.15 -1.21
CA GLU A 221 -9.56 -13.21 -0.63
C GLU A 221 -8.46 -13.29 -1.71
N LEU A 222 -8.71 -14.00 -2.81
CA LEU A 222 -7.77 -14.11 -3.93
C LEU A 222 -7.56 -12.77 -4.65
N ASN A 223 -8.64 -12.00 -4.84
CA ASN A 223 -8.56 -10.64 -5.38
C ASN A 223 -7.76 -9.71 -4.46
N ILE A 224 -7.99 -9.81 -3.15
CA ILE A 224 -7.24 -9.04 -2.15
C ILE A 224 -5.76 -9.40 -2.23
N ALA A 225 -5.43 -10.69 -2.11
CA ALA A 225 -4.05 -11.18 -2.16
C ALA A 225 -3.32 -10.76 -3.44
N TYR A 226 -4.01 -10.78 -4.59
CA TYR A 226 -3.42 -10.39 -5.86
C TYR A 226 -3.15 -8.88 -5.94
N SER A 227 -4.11 -8.05 -5.54
CA SER A 227 -3.97 -6.58 -5.53
C SER A 227 -2.92 -6.09 -4.53
N THR A 228 -2.75 -6.78 -3.40
CA THR A 228 -1.72 -6.47 -2.38
C THR A 228 -0.35 -7.10 -2.66
N LYS A 229 -0.17 -7.75 -3.82
CA LYS A 229 1.07 -8.44 -4.23
C LYS A 229 1.49 -9.57 -3.26
N SER A 230 0.54 -10.15 -2.55
CA SER A 230 0.73 -11.30 -1.65
C SER A 230 0.78 -12.61 -2.46
N TYR A 231 1.77 -12.75 -3.34
CA TYR A 231 1.79 -13.81 -4.37
C TYR A 231 1.91 -15.23 -3.82
N PHE A 232 2.52 -15.43 -2.63
CA PHE A 232 2.46 -16.72 -1.94
C PHE A 232 1.00 -17.11 -1.65
N SER A 233 0.22 -16.18 -1.08
CA SER A 233 -1.20 -16.37 -0.79
C SER A 233 -2.02 -16.60 -2.05
N VAL A 234 -1.72 -15.91 -3.16
CA VAL A 234 -2.39 -16.14 -4.46
C VAL A 234 -2.26 -17.60 -4.90
N GLY A 235 -1.05 -18.16 -4.85
CA GLY A 235 -0.82 -19.57 -5.19
C GLY A 235 -1.57 -20.53 -4.26
N MET A 236 -1.51 -20.27 -2.94
CA MET A 236 -2.17 -21.09 -1.92
C MET A 236 -3.70 -21.05 -2.03
N LEU A 237 -4.29 -19.87 -2.27
CA LEU A 237 -5.73 -19.68 -2.46
C LEU A 237 -6.22 -20.30 -3.77
N THR A 238 -5.46 -20.17 -4.86
CA THR A 238 -5.79 -20.84 -6.14
C THR A 238 -5.88 -22.36 -5.95
N ARG A 239 -4.91 -22.96 -5.25
CA ARG A 239 -4.96 -24.38 -4.87
C ARG A 239 -6.17 -24.69 -3.97
N ALA A 240 -6.41 -23.88 -2.96
CA ALA A 240 -7.53 -24.08 -2.04
C ALA A 240 -8.89 -24.01 -2.76
N ILE A 241 -9.01 -23.21 -3.81
CA ILE A 241 -10.19 -23.15 -4.67
C ILE A 241 -10.33 -24.45 -5.47
N THR A 242 -9.28 -24.88 -6.17
CA THR A 242 -9.34 -26.09 -7.01
C THR A 242 -9.60 -27.36 -6.19
N ASP A 243 -9.10 -27.47 -4.96
CA ASP A 243 -9.37 -28.61 -4.08
C ASP A 243 -10.82 -28.61 -3.55
N HIS A 244 -11.50 -27.46 -3.52
CA HIS A 244 -12.86 -27.34 -2.99
C HIS A 244 -13.96 -27.65 -4.01
N ILE A 245 -13.65 -27.50 -5.29
CA ILE A 245 -14.59 -27.55 -6.41
C ILE A 245 -15.07 -28.95 -6.85
N PRO A 246 -14.31 -30.06 -6.74
CA PRO A 246 -14.66 -31.33 -7.38
C PRO A 246 -16.09 -31.85 -7.12
N PRO A 247 -16.68 -31.70 -5.91
CA PRO A 247 -18.05 -32.13 -5.65
C PRO A 247 -19.11 -31.49 -6.57
N ILE A 248 -18.91 -30.24 -7.03
CA ILE A 248 -19.83 -29.56 -7.95
C ILE A 248 -19.91 -30.31 -9.29
N PHE A 249 -18.83 -30.99 -9.69
CA PHE A 249 -18.72 -31.77 -10.93
C PHE A 249 -18.97 -33.26 -10.70
N ASN A 250 -19.40 -33.67 -9.50
CA ASN A 250 -19.52 -35.06 -9.08
C ASN A 250 -18.21 -35.85 -9.26
N LYS A 251 -17.08 -35.22 -8.94
CA LYS A 251 -15.73 -35.80 -9.01
C LYS A 251 -15.07 -35.82 -7.63
N LYS A 252 -14.08 -36.70 -7.44
CA LYS A 252 -13.36 -36.84 -6.16
C LYS A 252 -12.14 -35.94 -6.05
N SER A 253 -11.58 -35.53 -7.18
CA SER A 253 -10.38 -34.69 -7.22
C SER A 253 -10.45 -33.70 -8.37
N PHE A 254 -9.66 -32.62 -8.29
CA PHE A 254 -9.59 -31.65 -9.38
C PHE A 254 -8.94 -32.25 -10.64
N SER A 255 -8.08 -33.25 -10.49
CA SER A 255 -7.50 -33.97 -11.64
C SER A 255 -8.57 -34.73 -12.44
N GLU A 256 -9.57 -35.30 -11.76
CA GLU A 256 -10.71 -35.93 -12.42
C GLU A 256 -11.62 -34.91 -13.13
N VAL A 257 -11.75 -33.69 -12.59
CA VAL A 257 -12.43 -32.58 -13.28
C VAL A 257 -11.65 -32.21 -14.54
N ALA A 258 -10.35 -31.99 -14.41
CA ALA A 258 -9.48 -31.54 -15.48
C ALA A 258 -9.41 -32.53 -16.65
N GLY A 259 -9.31 -33.84 -16.37
CA GLY A 259 -9.23 -34.86 -17.42
C GLY A 259 -10.58 -35.40 -17.88
N GLY A 260 -11.59 -35.39 -17.01
CA GLY A 260 -12.80 -36.21 -17.16
C GLY A 260 -14.11 -35.45 -17.39
N TYR A 261 -14.08 -34.12 -17.47
CA TYR A 261 -15.28 -33.30 -17.63
C TYR A 261 -15.14 -32.27 -18.77
N GLY A 262 -16.26 -31.89 -19.40
CA GLY A 262 -16.32 -30.76 -20.34
C GLY A 262 -15.77 -31.02 -21.74
N THR A 263 -15.70 -29.95 -22.53
CA THR A 263 -15.15 -29.94 -23.89
C THR A 263 -13.62 -30.01 -23.88
N LYS A 264 -12.99 -30.25 -25.04
CA LYS A 264 -11.53 -30.26 -25.15
C LYS A 264 -10.89 -28.97 -24.62
N SER A 265 -11.41 -27.81 -25.02
CA SER A 265 -10.90 -26.51 -24.58
C SER A 265 -11.01 -26.30 -23.07
N PHE A 266 -12.13 -26.71 -22.46
CA PHE A 266 -12.28 -26.65 -21.01
C PHE A 266 -11.23 -27.54 -20.32
N LYS A 267 -11.06 -28.78 -20.78
CA LYS A 267 -10.06 -29.70 -20.23
C LYS A 267 -8.65 -29.15 -20.34
N ASP A 268 -8.29 -28.56 -21.48
CA ASP A 268 -6.96 -28.01 -21.69
C ASP A 268 -6.65 -26.89 -20.68
N SER A 269 -7.61 -25.97 -20.43
CA SER A 269 -7.50 -24.95 -19.37
C SER A 269 -7.42 -25.55 -17.98
N MET A 270 -8.27 -26.54 -17.66
CA MET A 270 -8.26 -27.17 -16.34
C MET A 270 -7.01 -27.99 -16.08
N ILE A 271 -6.43 -28.63 -17.10
CA ILE A 271 -5.17 -29.35 -17.01
C ILE A 271 -4.03 -28.37 -16.73
N HIS A 272 -4.03 -27.20 -17.38
CA HIS A 272 -3.04 -26.16 -17.10
C HIS A 272 -3.17 -25.65 -15.67
N LEU A 273 -4.39 -25.32 -15.24
CA LEU A 273 -4.68 -24.91 -13.86
C LEU A 273 -4.27 -25.99 -12.85
N ASP A 274 -4.62 -27.25 -13.08
CA ASP A 274 -4.32 -28.39 -12.21
C ASP A 274 -2.81 -28.67 -12.10
N LYS A 275 -2.09 -28.72 -13.22
CA LYS A 275 -0.68 -29.13 -13.24
C LYS A 275 0.27 -28.00 -12.87
N SER A 276 0.03 -26.79 -13.34
CA SER A 276 0.93 -25.65 -13.12
C SER A 276 0.67 -25.01 -11.76
N SER A 277 -0.57 -24.62 -11.46
CA SER A 277 -0.87 -23.91 -10.20
C SER A 277 -0.60 -24.77 -8.97
N ARG A 278 -0.92 -26.08 -9.04
CA ARG A 278 -0.69 -27.00 -7.91
C ARG A 278 0.80 -27.12 -7.58
N LYS A 279 1.64 -27.34 -8.58
CA LYS A 279 3.10 -27.47 -8.39
C LYS A 279 3.72 -26.20 -7.84
N ILE A 280 3.25 -25.04 -8.30
CA ILE A 280 3.71 -23.74 -7.80
C ILE A 280 3.29 -23.56 -6.34
N ALA A 281 2.05 -23.86 -6.00
CA ALA A 281 1.57 -23.80 -4.62
C ALA A 281 2.29 -24.81 -3.70
N ASP A 282 2.53 -26.04 -4.15
CA ASP A 282 3.32 -27.05 -3.41
C ASP A 282 4.73 -26.55 -3.13
N SER A 283 5.38 -25.95 -4.13
CA SER A 283 6.71 -25.36 -3.96
C SER A 283 6.71 -24.29 -2.87
N PHE A 284 5.66 -23.46 -2.80
CA PHE A 284 5.52 -22.42 -1.77
C PHE A 284 5.26 -22.98 -0.37
N LEU A 285 4.54 -24.11 -0.28
CA LEU A 285 4.14 -24.71 1.00
C LEU A 285 5.18 -25.66 1.58
N HIS A 286 5.97 -26.32 0.73
CA HIS A 286 6.80 -27.46 1.14
C HIS A 286 8.30 -27.24 0.96
N THR A 287 8.73 -26.17 0.29
CA THR A 287 10.16 -25.88 0.14
C THR A 287 10.72 -25.28 1.43
N HIS A 288 11.79 -25.89 1.96
CA HIS A 288 12.53 -25.36 3.10
C HIS A 288 13.40 -24.17 2.71
N ILE A 289 13.68 -23.28 3.67
CA ILE A 289 14.53 -22.09 3.49
C ILE A 289 15.93 -22.45 2.96
N ARG A 290 16.42 -21.67 2.00
CA ARG A 290 17.71 -21.82 1.32
C ARG A 290 18.59 -20.59 1.52
N ARG A 291 19.89 -20.74 1.24
CA ARG A 291 20.87 -19.64 1.34
C ARG A 291 20.57 -18.45 0.42
N LYS A 292 19.92 -18.69 -0.72
CA LYS A 292 19.46 -17.67 -1.66
C LYS A 292 18.05 -18.03 -2.09
N GLU A 293 17.11 -17.13 -1.82
CA GLU A 293 15.71 -17.29 -2.17
C GLU A 293 15.34 -16.45 -3.40
N THR A 294 14.29 -16.89 -4.08
CA THR A 294 13.62 -16.12 -5.12
C THR A 294 12.15 -15.99 -4.75
N LEU A 295 11.66 -14.76 -4.65
CA LEU A 295 10.26 -14.51 -4.35
C LEU A 295 9.37 -14.77 -5.57
N PRO A 296 8.13 -15.25 -5.38
CA PRO A 296 7.20 -15.43 -6.46
C PRO A 296 6.88 -14.10 -7.14
N THR A 297 6.76 -14.14 -8.46
CA THR A 297 6.36 -12.99 -9.27
C THR A 297 4.89 -13.08 -9.66
N ARG A 298 4.34 -11.93 -10.03
CA ARG A 298 2.96 -11.82 -10.55
C ARG A 298 2.68 -12.80 -11.68
N THR A 299 3.61 -12.92 -12.63
CA THR A 299 3.48 -13.79 -13.80
C THR A 299 3.42 -15.26 -13.41
N GLN A 300 4.21 -15.68 -12.41
CA GLN A 300 4.25 -17.08 -11.98
C GLN A 300 2.94 -17.56 -11.36
N VAL A 301 2.20 -16.66 -10.71
CA VAL A 301 0.97 -17.02 -9.98
C VAL A 301 -0.31 -16.65 -10.70
N ASN A 302 -0.22 -16.03 -11.88
CA ASN A 302 -1.39 -15.55 -12.61
C ASN A 302 -2.07 -16.67 -13.40
N PHE A 303 -3.11 -17.25 -12.82
CA PHE A 303 -4.01 -18.24 -13.44
C PHE A 303 -5.43 -17.70 -13.62
N SER A 304 -5.60 -16.37 -13.64
CA SER A 304 -6.91 -15.71 -13.70
C SER A 304 -7.78 -16.19 -14.86
N SER A 305 -7.22 -16.34 -16.06
CA SER A 305 -7.96 -16.78 -17.25
C SER A 305 -8.51 -18.21 -17.10
N ASP A 306 -7.70 -19.16 -16.64
CA ASP A 306 -8.17 -20.54 -16.44
C ASP A 306 -9.17 -20.64 -15.29
N LEU A 307 -8.97 -19.84 -14.23
CA LEU A 307 -9.91 -19.78 -13.11
C LEU A 307 -11.26 -19.17 -13.52
N ASP A 308 -11.27 -18.14 -14.37
CA ASP A 308 -12.51 -17.57 -14.90
C ASP A 308 -13.32 -18.60 -15.71
N VAL A 309 -12.65 -19.38 -16.57
CA VAL A 309 -13.28 -20.50 -17.31
C VAL A 309 -13.91 -21.51 -16.35
N LEU A 310 -13.21 -21.85 -15.26
CA LEU A 310 -13.74 -22.76 -14.24
C LEU A 310 -14.98 -22.19 -13.54
N LEU A 311 -14.93 -20.93 -13.10
CA LEU A 311 -16.04 -20.28 -12.40
C LEU A 311 -17.25 -20.10 -13.32
N GLY A 312 -17.04 -19.76 -14.59
CA GLY A 312 -18.09 -19.69 -15.60
C GLY A 312 -18.82 -21.03 -15.77
N GLU A 313 -18.06 -22.13 -15.79
CA GLU A 313 -18.63 -23.47 -15.90
C GLU A 313 -19.39 -23.89 -14.63
N ILE A 314 -18.90 -23.53 -13.43
CA ILE A 314 -19.62 -23.74 -12.17
C ILE A 314 -20.97 -23.02 -12.19
N ILE A 315 -20.98 -21.75 -12.62
CA ILE A 315 -22.21 -20.96 -12.74
C ILE A 315 -23.17 -21.65 -13.71
N ARG A 316 -22.69 -22.19 -14.84
CA ARG A 316 -23.51 -22.91 -15.82
C ARG A 316 -24.12 -24.22 -15.29
N ILE A 317 -23.42 -24.92 -14.39
CA ILE A 317 -23.90 -26.19 -13.79
C ILE A 317 -24.99 -25.92 -12.75
N LEU A 318 -24.87 -24.81 -12.03
CA LEU A 318 -25.68 -24.53 -10.84
C LEU A 318 -26.85 -23.56 -11.07
N ASN A 319 -26.80 -22.74 -12.13
CA ASN A 319 -27.98 -22.03 -12.66
C ASN A 319 -28.88 -22.96 -13.47
#